data_AF-A1BIL8-F1
#
_entry.id   AF-A1BIL8-F1
#
_cell.length_a   1.000
_cell.length_b   1.000
_cell.length_c   1.000
_cell.angle_alpha   90.00
_cell.angle_beta   90.00
_cell.angle_gamma   90.00
#
_symmetry.space_group_name_H-M   'P 1'
#
loop_
_entity.id
_entity.type
_entity.pdbx_description
1 polymer ?
#
loop_
_entity_poly.entity_id
_entity_poly.type
_entity_poly.pdbx_seq_one_letter_code
_entity_poly.pdbx_strand_id
1 'polypeptide(L)' 'MPRGPRLDSPGTLHHVIIRGIEKREIVADDKDRGIFVSRMGSVALKTGTNIYA' A
#
# COMPACT_ATOMS: atom_id res chain seq x y z
N MET A 1 -23.57 7.01 -5.85
CA MET A 1 -23.66 5.54 -5.75
C MET A 1 -22.56 5.03 -4.83
N PRO A 2 -22.88 4.19 -3.84
CA PRO A 2 -21.84 3.52 -3.05
C PRO A 2 -21.00 2.64 -3.97
N ARG A 3 -19.68 2.59 -3.72
CA ARG A 3 -18.83 1.61 -4.38
C ARG A 3 -19.28 0.21 -3.96
N GLY A 4 -19.34 -0.72 -4.91
CA GLY A 4 -19.62 -2.12 -4.64
C GLY A 4 -18.58 -2.76 -3.71
N PRO A 5 -18.86 -3.97 -3.20
CA PRO A 5 -17.93 -4.71 -2.36
C PRO A 5 -16.61 -4.97 -3.08
N ARG A 6 -15.52 -5.08 -2.31
CA ARG A 6 -14.23 -5.51 -2.85
C ARG A 6 -14.31 -6.99 -3.17
N LEU A 7 -13.71 -7.40 -4.29
CA LEU A 7 -13.56 -8.82 -4.62
C LEU A 7 -12.60 -9.46 -3.63
N ASP A 8 -13.09 -10.46 -2.89
CA ASP A 8 -12.33 -11.24 -1.94
C ASP A 8 -12.26 -12.69 -2.44
N SER A 9 -11.23 -12.97 -3.22
CA SER A 9 -11.00 -14.28 -3.84
C SER A 9 -9.49 -14.53 -4.02
N PRO A 10 -9.00 -15.76 -3.79
CA PRO A 10 -7.59 -16.10 -3.96
C PRO A 10 -7.06 -15.77 -5.36
N GLY A 11 -5.82 -15.28 -5.43
CA GLY A 11 -5.16 -14.94 -6.70
C GLY A 11 -5.64 -13.62 -7.33
N THR A 12 -6.59 -12.92 -6.71
CA THR A 12 -7.01 -11.59 -7.18
C THR A 12 -5.85 -10.59 -7.05
N LEU A 13 -5.65 -9.78 -8.10
CA LEU A 13 -4.74 -8.65 -8.06
C LEU A 13 -5.52 -7.37 -7.69
N HIS A 14 -5.10 -6.72 -6.60
CA HIS A 14 -5.68 -5.44 -6.17
C HIS A 14 -4.71 -4.31 -6.43
N HIS A 15 -5.16 -3.29 -7.16
CA HIS A 15 -4.48 -2.00 -7.20
C HIS A 15 -4.90 -1.17 -5.98
N VAL A 16 -3.95 -0.85 -5.12
CA VAL A 16 -4.17 -0.11 -3.87
C VAL A 16 -3.58 1.29 -4.00
N ILE A 17 -4.41 2.31 -3.73
CA ILE A 17 -3.99 3.71 -3.70
C ILE A 17 -4.15 4.24 -2.28
N ILE A 18 -3.11 4.90 -1.78
CA ILE A 18 -3.10 5.58 -0.49
C ILE A 18 -3.01 7.09 -0.67
N ARG A 19 -3.46 7.86 0.34
CA ARG A 19 -3.33 9.31 0.40
C ARG A 19 -2.81 9.71 1.78
N GLY A 20 -2.03 10.77 1.83
CA GLY A 20 -1.64 11.36 3.11
C GLY A 20 -2.85 11.88 3.88
N ILE A 21 -2.73 11.85 5.20
CA ILE A 21 -3.70 12.47 6.10
C ILE A 21 -3.80 13.96 5.72
N GLU A 22 -5.02 14.49 5.66
CA GLU A 22 -5.29 15.87 5.23
C GLU A 22 -4.73 16.22 3.83
N LYS A 23 -4.62 15.23 2.93
CA LYS A 23 -4.05 15.39 1.57
C LYS A 23 -2.60 15.88 1.56
N ARG A 24 -1.87 15.73 2.67
CA ARG A 24 -0.43 16.02 2.72
C ARG A 24 0.35 15.01 1.90
N GLU A 25 1.60 15.35 1.60
CA GLU A 25 2.56 14.43 1.00
C GLU A 25 2.76 13.22 1.92
N ILE A 26 2.92 12.03 1.32
CA ILE A 26 3.14 10.77 2.06
C ILE A 26 4.61 10.65 2.50
N VAL A 27 5.52 11.20 1.69
CA VAL A 27 6.96 11.23 1.92
C VAL A 27 7.42 12.67 1.68
N ALA A 28 8.14 13.27 2.64
CA ALA A 28 8.62 14.64 2.52
C ALA A 28 10.05 14.70 1.97
N ASP A 29 10.84 13.64 2.17
CA ASP A 29 12.22 13.53 1.70
C ASP A 29 12.61 12.07 1.37
N ASP A 30 13.86 11.88 0.94
CA ASP A 30 14.40 10.56 0.59
C ASP A 30 14.52 9.62 1.80
N LYS A 31 14.70 10.17 3.00
CA LYS A 31 14.79 9.39 4.25
C LYS A 31 13.43 8.80 4.59
N ASP A 32 12.37 9.59 4.53
CA ASP A 32 10.99 9.17 4.69
C ASP A 32 10.60 8.12 3.66
N ARG A 33 10.98 8.33 2.40
CA ARG A 33 10.80 7.35 1.33
C ARG A 33 11.48 6.01 1.66
N GLY A 34 12.73 6.04 2.14
CA GLY A 34 13.45 4.84 2.55
C GLY A 34 12.77 4.10 3.71
N ILE A 35 12.29 4.84 4.71
CA ILE A 35 11.55 4.27 5.85
C ILE A 35 10.23 3.66 5.40
N PHE A 36 9.49 4.33 4.51
CA PHE A 36 8.24 3.84 3.96
C PHE A 36 8.42 2.51 3.24
N VAL A 37 9.37 2.43 2.30
CA VAL A 37 9.67 1.20 1.53
C VAL A 37 10.13 0.07 2.46
N SER A 38 11.01 0.35 3.42
CA SER A 38 11.50 -0.65 4.37
C SER A 38 10.37 -1.25 5.22
N ARG A 39 9.46 -0.41 5.73
CA ARG A 39 8.29 -0.86 6.50
C ARG A 39 7.33 -1.67 5.63
N MET A 40 7.04 -1.21 4.41
CA MET A 40 6.21 -1.95 3.46
C MET A 40 6.79 -3.33 3.15
N GLY A 41 8.09 -3.42 2.89
CA GLY A 41 8.78 -4.69 2.67
C GLY A 41 8.71 -5.62 3.88
N SER A 42 8.93 -5.09 5.10
CA SER A 42 8.83 -5.89 6.33
C SER A 42 7.43 -6.48 6.54
N VAL A 43 6.38 -5.69 6.28
CA VAL A 43 4.99 -6.15 6.41
C VAL A 43 4.68 -7.18 5.33
N ALA A 44 5.02 -6.90 4.07
CA ALA A 44 4.77 -7.79 2.93
C ALA A 44 5.38 -9.19 3.15
N LEU A 45 6.62 -9.24 3.66
CA LEU A 45 7.26 -10.51 4.02
C LEU A 45 6.53 -11.24 5.15
N LYS A 46 6.11 -10.52 6.20
CA LYS A 46 5.38 -11.11 7.34
C LYS A 46 4.00 -11.65 6.94
N THR A 47 3.34 -11.02 5.97
CA THR A 47 2.00 -11.40 5.52
C THR A 47 1.99 -12.30 4.27
N GLY A 48 3.16 -12.60 3.69
CA GLY A 48 3.26 -13.32 2.43
C GLY A 48 2.62 -12.58 1.25
N THR A 49 2.56 -11.26 1.30
CA THR A 49 1.93 -10.44 0.27
C THR A 49 2.94 -10.10 -0.83
N ASN A 50 2.65 -10.55 -2.05
CA ASN A 50 3.46 -10.22 -3.22
C ASN A 50 3.16 -8.80 -3.70
N ILE A 51 4.20 -7.98 -3.87
CA ILE A 51 4.11 -6.63 -4.43
C ILE A 51 4.75 -6.65 -5.82
N TYR A 52 4.04 -6.17 -6.83
CA TYR A 52 4.50 -6.14 -8.21
C TYR A 52 5.08 -4.78 -8.62
N ALA A 53 4.36 -3.69 -8.34
CA ALA A 53 4.69 -2.32 -8.72
C ALA A 53 4.15 -1.32 -7.71
#